data_AF-G2PYJ7-F1
#
_entry.id   AF-G2PYJ7-F1
#
_cell.length_a   1.000
_cell.length_b   1.000
_cell.length_c   1.000
_cell.angle_alpha   90.00
_cell.angle_beta   90.00
_cell.angle_gamma   90.00
#
_symmetry.space_group_name_H-M   'P 1'
#
loop_
_entity.id
_entity.type
_entity.pdbx_description
1 polymer ?
#
loop_
_entity_poly.entity_id
_entity_poly.type
_entity_poly.pdbx_seq_one_letter_code
_entity_poly.pdbx_strand_id
1 'polypeptide(L)'
;MHSAEHKEENTLTKRPDFPKDATPKQNTSYKLLLRKELKNVQNFGKFFFELDVLTIAGVSRCLKDGNNFESVKRFVKERLERYQFDANEIHLIIDYLNADNFSFKLMVNEGIERIEKDRFIIEAFVKCYIARYFANRLFEGKKGLMKEIEKDFSEMCGQENLYFFGELKKWIISYDIWPKTAQQYAEIASSFKDEIEDVYSKVFSEVQKRRLIKIGKKKDHQEESQNIAEKAVKSQAEAVAGTRENEEFRKLKEKLENYELMVNMLQEQIEELREINSELQKEREMLLQERQQLPEKILIKLFNDLNSPQFGNLLDKIYVYANDLEPVDSSTAQEIFTNIISVLSLYNIVGHLSKEEYKSTISIKKEEIGSIYRCDRPAQSDKQVYEAQILYPKWTYNQKTVANKFVRIKS
;
A
#
# COMPACT_ATOMS: atom_id res chain seq x y z
N MET A 1 65.12 -36.48 -46.87
CA MET A 1 63.83 -36.76 -47.52
C MET A 1 62.76 -36.14 -46.64
N HIS A 2 62.37 -34.90 -46.98
CA HIS A 2 61.05 -34.53 -47.51
C HIS A 2 59.94 -34.61 -46.42
N SER A 3 59.40 -33.47 -45.98
CA SER A 3 58.21 -32.78 -46.55
C SER A 3 56.95 -33.63 -46.29
N ALA A 4 55.78 -33.17 -45.87
CA ALA A 4 55.04 -31.91 -45.95
C ALA A 4 53.77 -32.09 -45.06
N GLU A 5 53.24 -31.03 -44.44
CA GLU A 5 51.98 -30.33 -44.82
C GLU A 5 50.66 -31.11 -44.51
N HIS A 6 49.79 -30.53 -43.68
CA HIS A 6 48.47 -29.95 -44.03
C HIS A 6 47.47 -30.95 -44.66
N LYS A 7 46.19 -31.02 -44.30
CA LYS A 7 45.23 -29.92 -44.13
C LYS A 7 43.91 -30.48 -43.56
N GLU A 8 43.15 -29.59 -42.95
CA GLU A 8 41.77 -29.74 -42.46
C GLU A 8 40.78 -30.21 -43.56
N GLU A 9 39.72 -30.92 -43.16
CA GLU A 9 38.36 -30.60 -43.64
C GLU A 9 37.26 -31.13 -42.68
N ASN A 10 36.69 -30.17 -41.94
CA ASN A 10 35.26 -29.91 -41.77
C ASN A 10 34.26 -31.08 -41.95
N THR A 11 33.58 -31.47 -40.86
CA THR A 11 32.16 -31.86 -40.92
C THR A 11 31.42 -31.36 -39.68
N LEU A 12 30.64 -30.30 -39.88
CA LEU A 12 29.51 -29.93 -39.02
C LEU A 12 28.62 -31.14 -38.76
N THR A 13 28.38 -31.51 -37.51
CA THR A 13 27.12 -32.16 -37.12
C THR A 13 26.70 -31.81 -35.69
N LYS A 14 25.63 -31.00 -35.65
CA LYS A 14 24.50 -30.96 -34.69
C LYS A 14 24.81 -30.80 -33.20
N ARG A 15 24.50 -29.60 -32.69
CA ARG A 15 24.27 -29.32 -31.26
C ARG A 15 23.22 -30.29 -30.69
N PRO A 16 23.34 -30.73 -29.42
CA PRO A 16 22.29 -31.48 -28.77
C PRO A 16 21.05 -30.60 -28.61
N ASP A 17 19.89 -31.15 -28.95
CA ASP A 17 18.58 -30.54 -28.76
C ASP A 17 18.38 -30.20 -27.28
N PHE A 18 18.26 -28.91 -26.99
CA PHE A 18 17.72 -28.45 -25.71
C PHE A 18 16.23 -28.82 -25.67
N PRO A 19 15.74 -29.46 -24.60
CA PRO A 19 14.32 -29.75 -24.46
C PRO A 19 13.55 -28.42 -24.46
N LYS A 20 12.75 -28.21 -25.51
CA LYS A 20 11.74 -27.16 -25.61
C LYS A 20 10.55 -27.56 -24.73
N ASP A 21 10.71 -27.44 -23.43
CA ASP A 21 9.63 -27.38 -22.45
C ASP A 21 10.14 -26.64 -21.21
N ALA A 22 10.62 -25.42 -21.42
CA ALA A 22 10.66 -24.44 -20.34
C ALA A 22 9.26 -23.85 -20.26
N THR A 23 8.40 -24.41 -19.39
CA THR A 23 7.28 -23.67 -18.81
C THR A 23 7.79 -22.26 -18.48
N PRO A 24 7.08 -21.18 -18.88
CA PRO A 24 7.52 -19.83 -18.56
C PRO A 24 7.68 -19.79 -17.04
N LYS A 25 8.90 -19.55 -16.55
CA LYS A 25 9.12 -19.23 -15.14
C LYS A 25 8.15 -18.09 -14.86
N GLN A 26 7.13 -18.34 -14.04
CA GLN A 26 6.32 -17.26 -13.50
C GLN A 26 7.32 -16.24 -12.96
N ASN A 27 7.35 -15.04 -13.53
CA ASN A 27 8.12 -13.92 -12.99
C ASN A 27 7.42 -13.56 -11.68
N THR A 28 7.75 -14.28 -10.61
CA THR A 28 7.11 -14.09 -9.32
C THR A 28 7.58 -12.75 -8.75
N SER A 29 6.69 -11.77 -8.72
CA SER A 29 6.96 -10.47 -8.10
C SER A 29 7.10 -10.64 -6.59
N TYR A 30 8.31 -10.48 -6.04
CA TYR A 30 8.54 -10.61 -4.59
C TYR A 30 7.75 -9.59 -3.77
N LYS A 31 7.50 -8.40 -4.34
CA LYS A 31 6.59 -7.43 -3.73
C LYS A 31 5.17 -7.96 -3.60
N LEU A 32 4.68 -8.67 -4.62
CA LEU A 32 3.34 -9.26 -4.60
C LEU A 32 3.25 -10.45 -3.63
N LEU A 33 4.30 -11.28 -3.56
CA LEU A 33 4.40 -12.33 -2.54
C LEU A 33 4.38 -11.75 -1.13
N LEU A 34 5.21 -10.74 -0.86
CA LEU A 34 5.23 -10.06 0.44
C LEU A 34 3.88 -9.45 0.80
N ARG A 35 3.16 -8.89 -0.18
CA ARG A 35 1.80 -8.38 0.01
C ARG A 35 0.80 -9.45 0.44
N LYS A 36 0.92 -10.66 -0.10
CA LYS A 36 0.03 -11.79 0.22
C LYS A 36 0.33 -12.40 1.58
N GLU A 37 1.60 -12.53 1.92
CA GLU A 37 2.05 -13.26 3.10
C GLU A 37 2.13 -12.39 4.36
N LEU A 38 2.54 -11.11 4.27
CA LEU A 38 2.74 -10.24 5.44
C LEU A 38 1.45 -9.56 5.92
N LYS A 39 0.52 -10.34 6.49
CA LYS A 39 -0.80 -9.85 6.92
C LYS A 39 -0.77 -8.76 8.01
N ASN A 40 0.33 -8.68 8.76
CA ASN A 40 0.50 -7.69 9.84
C ASN A 40 0.92 -6.30 9.33
N VAL A 41 1.22 -6.16 8.03
CA VAL A 41 1.62 -4.88 7.42
C VAL A 41 0.39 -4.14 6.89
N GLN A 42 0.01 -3.04 7.55
CA GLN A 42 -1.17 -2.25 7.17
C GLN A 42 -0.93 -1.34 5.95
N ASN A 43 0.30 -0.85 5.75
CA ASN A 43 0.65 0.02 4.63
C ASN A 43 1.90 -0.54 3.93
N PHE A 44 1.68 -1.28 2.85
CA PHE A 44 2.74 -1.91 2.07
C PHE A 44 3.65 -0.91 1.36
N GLY A 45 3.11 0.22 0.86
CA GLY A 45 3.93 1.25 0.22
C GLY A 45 4.97 1.84 1.19
N LYS A 46 4.51 2.17 2.39
CA LYS A 46 5.38 2.61 3.49
C LYS A 46 6.39 1.53 3.90
N PHE A 47 5.97 0.28 3.98
CA PHE A 47 6.85 -0.84 4.34
C PHE A 47 7.96 -1.04 3.31
N PHE A 48 7.67 -1.03 2.01
CA PHE A 48 8.70 -1.12 0.98
C PHE A 48 9.66 0.07 0.99
N PHE A 49 9.15 1.28 1.23
CA PHE A 49 10.00 2.45 1.41
C PHE A 49 10.95 2.28 2.60
N GLU A 50 10.45 1.77 3.73
CA GLU A 50 11.28 1.49 4.90
C GLU A 50 12.34 0.43 4.63
N LEU A 51 11.98 -0.67 3.94
CA LEU A 51 12.95 -1.69 3.54
C LEU A 51 14.09 -1.09 2.70
N ASP A 52 13.76 -0.21 1.76
CA ASP A 52 14.75 0.41 0.89
C ASP A 52 15.61 1.43 1.68
N VAL A 53 15.03 2.20 2.60
CA VAL A 53 15.79 3.07 3.54
C VAL A 53 16.75 2.26 4.41
N LEU A 54 16.27 1.16 5.01
CA LEU A 54 17.10 0.27 5.84
C LEU A 54 18.20 -0.39 5.00
N THR A 55 17.91 -0.73 3.74
CA THR A 55 18.91 -1.27 2.80
C THR A 55 19.99 -0.24 2.53
N ILE A 56 19.62 1.01 2.21
CA ILE A 56 20.57 2.11 1.99
C ILE A 56 21.42 2.33 3.25
N ALA A 57 20.81 2.39 4.42
CA ALA A 57 21.51 2.55 5.69
C ALA A 57 22.50 1.40 5.97
N GLY A 58 22.07 0.17 5.73
CA GLY A 58 22.91 -1.02 5.83
C GLY A 58 24.09 -0.99 4.85
N VAL A 59 23.87 -0.54 3.61
CA VAL A 59 24.91 -0.39 2.59
C VAL A 59 25.96 0.63 3.03
N SER A 60 25.56 1.80 3.58
CA SER A 60 26.51 2.80 4.09
C SER A 60 27.46 2.19 5.11
N ARG A 61 26.91 1.48 6.11
CA ARG A 61 27.67 0.81 7.16
C ARG A 61 28.59 -0.27 6.59
N CYS A 62 28.03 -1.12 5.73
CA CYS A 62 28.77 -2.20 5.10
C CYS A 62 29.98 -1.71 4.29
N LEU A 63 29.82 -0.60 3.56
CA LEU A 63 30.91 0.02 2.80
C LEU A 63 31.97 0.66 3.71
N LYS A 64 31.60 1.19 4.88
CA LYS A 64 32.56 1.73 5.87
C LYS A 64 33.38 0.63 6.55
N ASP A 65 32.73 -0.49 6.84
CA ASP A 65 33.34 -1.59 7.59
C ASP A 65 34.05 -2.63 6.70
N GLY A 66 33.94 -2.50 5.37
CA GLY A 66 34.54 -3.46 4.42
C GLY A 66 33.86 -4.83 4.40
N ASN A 67 32.56 -4.87 4.70
CA ASN A 67 31.76 -6.09 4.81
C ASN A 67 31.04 -6.45 3.49
N ASN A 68 30.37 -7.61 3.47
CA ASN A 68 29.55 -8.07 2.34
C ASN A 68 28.04 -7.89 2.56
N PHE A 69 27.23 -8.13 1.52
CA PHE A 69 25.78 -7.91 1.54
C PHE A 69 25.02 -8.73 2.60
N GLU A 70 25.61 -9.79 3.17
CA GLU A 70 25.02 -10.51 4.31
C GLU A 70 24.86 -9.61 5.53
N SER A 71 25.78 -8.66 5.72
CA SER A 71 25.71 -7.68 6.81
C SER A 71 24.55 -6.71 6.65
N VAL A 72 24.22 -6.35 5.39
CA VAL A 72 23.03 -5.54 5.08
C VAL A 72 21.77 -6.31 5.45
N LYS A 73 21.66 -7.58 5.05
CA LYS A 73 20.50 -8.42 5.39
C LYS A 73 20.31 -8.56 6.90
N ARG A 74 21.40 -8.77 7.64
CA ARG A 74 21.37 -8.84 9.11
C ARG A 74 20.88 -7.53 9.72
N PHE A 75 21.42 -6.40 9.27
CA PHE A 75 21.01 -5.07 9.72
C PHE A 75 19.52 -4.81 9.47
N VAL A 76 19.01 -5.14 8.27
CA VAL A 76 17.59 -4.99 7.96
C VAL A 76 16.75 -5.88 8.88
N LYS A 77 17.14 -7.15 9.05
CA LYS A 77 16.43 -8.10 9.92
C LYS A 77 16.30 -7.58 11.36
N GLU A 78 17.40 -7.12 11.95
CA GLU A 78 17.42 -6.57 13.32
C GLU A 78 16.45 -5.38 13.47
N ARG A 79 16.36 -4.52 12.45
CA ARG A 79 15.47 -3.34 12.49
C ARG A 79 13.99 -3.68 12.25
N LEU A 80 13.72 -4.81 11.62
CA LEU A 80 12.35 -5.30 11.40
C LEU A 80 11.80 -6.14 12.56
N GLU A 81 12.57 -6.42 13.61
CA GLU A 81 12.11 -7.20 14.78
C GLU A 81 10.82 -6.64 15.41
N ARG A 82 10.62 -5.31 15.31
CA ARG A 82 9.40 -4.64 15.79
C ARG A 82 8.10 -5.13 15.15
N TYR A 83 8.19 -5.72 13.95
CA TYR A 83 7.04 -6.30 13.25
C TYR A 83 6.70 -7.72 13.68
N GLN A 84 7.56 -8.36 14.49
CA GLN A 84 7.37 -9.72 15.00
C GLN A 84 7.13 -10.76 13.89
N PHE A 85 7.81 -10.59 12.75
CA PHE A 85 7.71 -11.52 11.63
C PHE A 85 8.24 -12.92 11.99
N ASP A 86 7.56 -13.95 11.49
CA ASP A 86 8.01 -15.33 11.61
C ASP A 86 9.19 -15.65 10.67
N ALA A 87 9.71 -16.88 10.76
CA ALA A 87 10.87 -17.29 9.98
C ALA A 87 10.62 -17.28 8.45
N ASN A 88 9.40 -17.60 8.01
CA ASN A 88 9.04 -17.64 6.60
C ASN A 88 8.88 -16.21 6.05
N GLU A 89 8.22 -15.35 6.82
CA GLU A 89 8.06 -13.92 6.50
C GLU A 89 9.43 -13.23 6.35
N ILE A 90 10.36 -13.51 7.28
CA ILE A 90 11.75 -13.01 7.19
C ILE A 90 12.48 -13.56 5.97
N HIS A 91 12.27 -14.83 5.60
CA HIS A 91 12.87 -15.41 4.39
C HIS A 91 12.40 -14.67 3.13
N LEU A 92 11.10 -14.40 3.01
CA LEU A 92 10.54 -13.67 1.87
C LEU A 92 11.10 -12.24 1.78
N ILE A 93 11.31 -11.58 2.93
CA ILE A 93 11.93 -10.26 2.97
C ILE A 93 13.38 -10.35 2.48
N ILE A 94 14.12 -11.37 2.88
CA ILE A 94 15.49 -11.59 2.39
C ILE A 94 15.51 -11.85 0.87
N ASP A 95 14.55 -12.60 0.34
CA ASP A 95 14.44 -12.84 -1.10
C ASP A 95 14.16 -11.54 -1.85
N TYR A 96 13.27 -10.69 -1.32
CA TYR A 96 13.06 -9.33 -1.83
C TYR A 96 14.35 -8.50 -1.81
N LEU A 97 15.10 -8.50 -0.71
CA LEU A 97 16.37 -7.77 -0.63
C LEU A 97 17.39 -8.25 -1.67
N ASN A 98 17.38 -9.55 -2.01
CA ASN A 98 18.28 -10.11 -3.03
C ASN A 98 17.85 -9.75 -4.46
N ALA A 99 16.54 -9.71 -4.73
CA ALA A 99 15.99 -9.54 -6.06
C ALA A 99 15.71 -8.07 -6.41
N ASP A 100 14.89 -7.39 -5.61
CA ASP A 100 14.43 -6.03 -5.85
C ASP A 100 15.45 -4.96 -5.41
N ASN A 101 16.42 -5.31 -4.54
CA ASN A 101 17.54 -4.45 -4.13
C ASN A 101 18.89 -4.95 -4.66
N PHE A 102 18.86 -5.63 -5.81
CA PHE A 102 20.03 -6.20 -6.45
C PHE A 102 21.11 -5.15 -6.79
N SER A 103 20.70 -3.93 -7.16
CA SER A 103 21.60 -2.80 -7.39
C SER A 103 22.52 -2.54 -6.18
N PHE A 104 21.97 -2.49 -4.97
CA PHE A 104 22.74 -2.32 -3.74
C PHE A 104 23.62 -3.53 -3.40
N LYS A 105 23.17 -4.75 -3.72
CA LYS A 105 23.97 -5.96 -3.57
C LYS A 105 25.23 -5.93 -4.42
N LEU A 106 25.11 -5.50 -5.68
CA LEU A 106 26.27 -5.31 -6.56
C LEU A 106 27.22 -4.25 -5.98
N MET A 107 26.69 -3.12 -5.50
CA MET A 107 27.50 -2.04 -4.93
C MET A 107 28.36 -2.50 -3.76
N VAL A 108 27.80 -3.32 -2.87
CA VAL A 108 28.51 -3.83 -1.68
C VAL A 108 29.50 -4.93 -2.04
N ASN A 109 29.11 -5.89 -2.90
CA ASN A 109 29.95 -7.06 -3.17
C ASN A 109 31.03 -6.82 -4.22
N GLU A 110 30.74 -6.02 -5.24
CA GLU A 110 31.63 -5.80 -6.39
C GLU A 110 32.30 -4.42 -6.34
N GLY A 111 31.66 -3.46 -5.68
CA GLY A 111 32.05 -2.05 -5.69
C GLY A 111 31.33 -1.27 -6.79
N ILE A 112 30.86 -0.07 -6.45
CA ILE A 112 30.04 0.80 -7.30
C ILE A 112 30.68 1.00 -8.69
N GLU A 113 32.00 1.19 -8.75
CA GLU A 113 32.72 1.46 -9.99
C GLU A 113 32.78 0.26 -10.95
N ARG A 114 32.60 -0.98 -10.44
CA ARG A 114 32.70 -2.22 -11.23
C ARG A 114 31.37 -2.68 -11.82
N ILE A 115 30.27 -2.02 -11.48
CA ILE A 115 28.94 -2.35 -12.00
C ILE A 115 28.88 -2.03 -13.49
N GLU A 116 28.82 -3.06 -14.34
CA GLU A 116 28.87 -2.88 -15.80
C GLU A 116 27.62 -2.19 -16.38
N LYS A 117 26.44 -2.47 -15.83
CA LYS A 117 25.17 -1.99 -16.39
C LYS A 117 24.68 -0.74 -15.68
N ASP A 118 24.57 0.36 -16.42
CA ASP A 118 24.12 1.66 -15.91
C ASP A 118 22.73 1.60 -15.26
N ARG A 119 21.85 0.71 -15.72
CA ARG A 119 20.52 0.54 -15.13
C ARG A 119 20.54 0.33 -13.62
N PHE A 120 21.54 -0.40 -13.09
CA PHE A 120 21.64 -0.68 -11.66
C PHE A 120 22.15 0.54 -10.88
N ILE A 121 23.03 1.35 -11.50
CA ILE A 121 23.45 2.64 -10.93
C ILE A 121 22.27 3.61 -10.87
N ILE A 122 21.46 3.66 -11.94
CA ILE A 122 20.30 4.54 -12.03
C ILE A 122 19.21 4.14 -11.03
N GLU A 123 18.93 2.83 -10.90
CA GLU A 123 17.98 2.32 -9.91
C GLU A 123 18.40 2.69 -8.48
N ALA A 124 19.66 2.41 -8.10
CA ALA A 124 20.19 2.79 -6.79
C ALA A 124 20.14 4.31 -6.58
N PHE A 125 20.47 5.09 -7.61
CA PHE A 125 20.43 6.55 -7.56
C PHE A 125 19.03 7.07 -7.27
N VAL A 126 18.02 6.57 -8.00
CA VAL A 126 16.63 7.00 -7.85
C VAL A 126 16.10 6.65 -6.45
N LYS A 127 16.37 5.44 -5.95
CA LYS A 127 15.98 5.05 -4.59
C LYS A 127 16.63 5.94 -3.53
N CYS A 128 17.94 6.18 -3.65
CA CYS A 128 18.67 7.08 -2.75
C CYS A 128 18.13 8.51 -2.83
N TYR A 129 17.78 8.98 -4.03
CA TYR A 129 17.20 10.31 -4.23
C TYR A 129 15.84 10.45 -3.52
N ILE A 130 14.92 9.49 -3.68
CA ILE A 130 13.61 9.55 -3.01
C ILE A 130 13.81 9.52 -1.49
N ALA A 131 14.65 8.62 -0.96
CA ALA A 131 14.96 8.57 0.47
C ALA A 131 15.56 9.90 0.97
N ARG A 132 16.51 10.48 0.22
CA ARG A 132 17.16 11.76 0.53
C ARG A 132 16.17 12.92 0.51
N TYR A 133 15.23 12.93 -0.45
CA TYR A 133 14.18 13.93 -0.55
C TYR A 133 13.35 13.98 0.74
N PHE A 134 12.98 12.81 1.27
CA PHE A 134 12.24 12.71 2.53
C PHE A 134 13.10 12.98 3.77
N ALA A 135 14.38 12.60 3.77
CA ALA A 135 15.29 12.85 4.90
C ALA A 135 15.60 14.35 5.11
N ASN A 136 15.50 15.17 4.07
CA ASN A 136 15.96 16.57 4.08
C ASN A 136 14.85 17.63 4.05
N ARG A 137 13.57 17.24 3.93
CA ARG A 137 12.45 18.19 3.87
C ARG A 137 11.54 18.07 5.10
N LEU A 138 11.13 19.23 5.62
CA LEU A 138 9.99 19.33 6.53
C LEU A 138 8.70 19.34 5.70
N PHE A 139 7.79 18.42 5.96
CA PHE A 139 6.55 18.26 5.19
C PHE A 139 5.33 18.79 5.95
N GLU A 140 4.80 19.92 5.49
CA GLU A 140 3.49 20.42 5.93
C GLU A 140 2.47 20.22 4.79
N GLY A 141 1.76 19.09 4.79
CA GLY A 141 0.49 18.90 4.06
C GLY A 141 0.42 19.38 2.61
N LYS A 142 1.50 19.27 1.83
CA LYS A 142 1.59 19.89 0.51
C LYS A 142 0.75 19.17 -0.55
N LYS A 143 -0.22 19.89 -1.14
CA LYS A 143 -0.91 19.44 -2.37
C LYS A 143 0.11 19.37 -3.52
N GLY A 144 0.15 18.24 -4.23
CA GLY A 144 1.00 18.06 -5.41
C GLY A 144 2.40 17.49 -5.15
N LEU A 145 2.61 16.83 -4.01
CA LEU A 145 3.90 16.21 -3.60
C LEU A 145 4.61 15.44 -4.74
N MET A 146 3.91 14.60 -5.48
CA MET A 146 4.50 13.84 -6.60
C MET A 146 5.11 14.75 -7.66
N LYS A 147 4.37 15.79 -8.06
CA LYS A 147 4.83 16.77 -9.05
C LYS A 147 6.01 17.58 -8.52
N GLU A 148 6.07 17.81 -7.20
CA GLU A 148 7.21 18.47 -6.55
C GLU A 148 8.47 17.58 -6.61
N ILE A 149 8.34 16.29 -6.29
CA ILE A 149 9.44 15.32 -6.39
C ILE A 149 9.93 15.20 -7.84
N GLU A 150 9.02 15.06 -8.80
CA GLU A 150 9.33 15.00 -10.23
C GLU A 150 10.02 16.28 -10.72
N LYS A 151 9.53 17.45 -10.30
CA LYS A 151 10.13 18.74 -10.65
C LYS A 151 11.54 18.87 -10.10
N ASP A 152 11.72 18.63 -8.80
CA ASP A 152 13.03 18.68 -8.13
C ASP A 152 14.03 17.72 -8.78
N PHE A 153 13.56 16.53 -9.16
CA PHE A 153 14.39 15.54 -9.84
C PHE A 153 14.74 15.98 -11.27
N SER A 154 13.80 16.62 -11.96
CA SER A 154 14.02 17.14 -13.32
C SER A 154 15.02 18.28 -13.39
N GLU A 155 15.05 19.13 -12.38
CA GLU A 155 16.03 20.22 -12.26
C GLU A 155 17.45 19.66 -12.09
N MET A 156 17.58 18.48 -11.47
CA MET A 156 18.85 17.81 -11.24
C MET A 156 19.33 16.96 -12.44
N CYS A 157 18.44 16.16 -13.03
CA CYS A 157 18.80 15.17 -14.06
C CYS A 157 18.68 15.68 -15.50
N GLY A 158 17.97 16.81 -15.70
CA GLY A 158 17.55 17.29 -17.01
C GLY A 158 16.33 16.53 -17.55
N GLN A 159 15.42 17.23 -18.22
CA GLN A 159 14.12 16.68 -18.67
C GLN A 159 14.21 15.56 -19.73
N GLU A 160 15.39 15.32 -20.31
CA GLU A 160 15.56 14.40 -21.44
C GLU A 160 15.89 12.94 -21.06
N ASN A 161 16.23 12.63 -19.81
CA ASN A 161 16.62 11.26 -19.43
C ASN A 161 15.42 10.41 -18.97
N LEU A 162 14.68 9.88 -19.95
CA LEU A 162 13.45 9.10 -19.75
C LEU A 162 13.62 7.89 -18.82
N TYR A 163 14.79 7.26 -18.78
CA TYR A 163 15.03 6.09 -17.93
C TYR A 163 15.03 6.45 -16.44
N PHE A 164 15.68 7.56 -16.07
CA PHE A 164 15.66 8.07 -14.69
C PHE A 164 14.24 8.41 -14.24
N PHE A 165 13.43 9.03 -15.10
CA PHE A 165 12.03 9.34 -14.76
C PHE A 165 11.13 8.12 -14.73
N GLY A 166 11.40 7.10 -15.55
CA GLY A 166 10.71 5.81 -15.50
C GLY A 166 10.93 5.12 -14.16
N GLU A 167 12.19 5.01 -13.72
CA GLU A 167 12.53 4.48 -12.40
C GLU A 167 11.95 5.36 -11.27
N LEU A 168 12.01 6.69 -11.37
CA LEU A 168 11.42 7.59 -10.37
C LEU A 168 9.94 7.29 -10.18
N LYS A 169 9.17 7.26 -11.28
CA LYS A 169 7.72 6.98 -11.24
C LYS A 169 7.43 5.60 -10.69
N LYS A 170 8.18 4.58 -11.11
CA LYS A 170 8.05 3.21 -10.59
C LYS A 170 8.16 3.16 -9.07
N TRP A 171 9.19 3.80 -8.50
CA TRP A 171 9.40 3.78 -7.04
C TRP A 171 8.41 4.66 -6.31
N ILE A 172 8.10 5.84 -6.85
CA ILE A 172 7.08 6.73 -6.30
C ILE A 172 5.71 6.02 -6.18
N ILE A 173 5.29 5.29 -7.22
CA ILE A 173 4.05 4.49 -7.22
C ILE A 173 4.17 3.30 -6.26
N SER A 174 5.30 2.58 -6.31
CA SER A 174 5.53 1.41 -5.44
C SER A 174 5.42 1.76 -3.95
N TYR A 175 5.91 2.94 -3.57
CA TYR A 175 5.87 3.43 -2.20
C TYR A 175 4.52 4.01 -1.79
N ASP A 176 3.57 4.17 -2.71
CA ASP A 176 2.25 4.77 -2.45
C ASP A 176 2.35 6.14 -1.74
N ILE A 177 3.23 7.01 -2.25
CA ILE A 177 3.51 8.31 -1.64
C ILE A 177 2.32 9.26 -1.84
N TRP A 178 1.71 9.72 -0.74
CA TRP A 178 0.63 10.70 -0.76
C TRP A 178 0.89 11.87 0.20
N PRO A 179 0.29 13.05 -0.06
CA PRO A 179 0.43 14.21 0.84
C PRO A 179 0.07 13.91 2.31
N LYS A 180 -0.93 13.04 2.55
CA LYS A 180 -1.37 12.68 3.90
C LYS A 180 -0.40 11.76 4.64
N THR A 181 0.42 11.02 3.90
CA THR A 181 1.34 10.02 4.46
C THR A 181 2.79 10.52 4.47
N ALA A 182 3.10 11.62 3.77
CA ALA A 182 4.43 12.21 3.61
C ALA A 182 5.25 12.34 4.90
N GLN A 183 4.61 12.75 6.00
CA GLN A 183 5.28 12.89 7.30
C GLN A 183 5.85 11.54 7.80
N GLN A 184 5.16 10.44 7.55
CA GLN A 184 5.61 9.11 7.96
C GLN A 184 6.85 8.66 7.16
N TYR A 185 6.95 9.02 5.87
CA TYR A 185 8.16 8.75 5.06
C TYR A 185 9.34 9.60 5.53
N ALA A 186 9.08 10.86 5.89
CA ALA A 186 10.10 11.74 6.44
C ALA A 186 10.64 11.24 7.80
N GLU A 187 9.78 10.75 8.69
CA GLU A 187 10.19 10.14 9.97
C GLU A 187 11.09 8.91 9.76
N ILE A 188 10.73 8.03 8.81
CA ILE A 188 11.54 6.86 8.47
C ILE A 188 12.91 7.30 7.93
N ALA A 189 12.93 8.20 6.94
CA ALA A 189 14.17 8.59 6.26
C ALA A 189 15.09 9.46 7.13
N SER A 190 14.53 10.37 7.93
CA SER A 190 15.31 11.26 8.81
C SER A 190 16.12 10.51 9.86
N SER A 191 15.66 9.33 10.28
CA SER A 191 16.39 8.45 11.21
C SER A 191 17.71 7.91 10.66
N PHE A 192 17.91 7.96 9.33
CA PHE A 192 19.08 7.45 8.62
C PHE A 192 19.66 8.49 7.66
N LYS A 193 19.45 9.79 7.95
CA LYS A 193 19.82 10.90 7.06
C LYS A 193 21.29 10.85 6.62
N ASP A 194 22.21 10.61 7.56
CA ASP A 194 23.64 10.62 7.28
C ASP A 194 24.06 9.41 6.44
N GLU A 195 23.51 8.23 6.72
CA GLU A 195 23.77 7.04 5.90
C GLU A 195 23.18 7.18 4.48
N ILE A 196 22.00 7.79 4.35
CA ILE A 196 21.38 8.08 3.05
C ILE A 196 22.26 9.06 2.25
N GLU A 197 22.75 10.14 2.86
CA GLU A 197 23.59 11.13 2.18
C GLU A 197 24.93 10.53 1.74
N ASP A 198 25.53 9.64 2.55
CA ASP A 198 26.78 8.94 2.22
C ASP A 198 26.63 8.06 0.96
N VAL A 199 25.61 7.20 0.92
CA VAL A 199 25.37 6.33 -0.23
C VAL A 199 24.95 7.14 -1.45
N TYR A 200 24.05 8.11 -1.27
CA TYR A 200 23.64 9.03 -2.32
C TYR A 200 24.84 9.72 -2.97
N SER A 201 25.76 10.26 -2.17
CA SER A 201 26.94 10.98 -2.69
C SER A 201 27.84 10.08 -3.52
N LYS A 202 28.05 8.83 -3.07
CA LYS A 202 28.84 7.84 -3.80
C LYS A 202 28.19 7.47 -5.13
N VAL A 203 26.88 7.18 -5.13
CA VAL A 203 26.15 6.83 -6.35
C VAL A 203 26.06 8.02 -7.31
N PHE A 204 25.81 9.22 -6.80
CA PHE A 204 25.75 10.44 -7.60
C PHE A 204 27.09 10.76 -8.27
N SER A 205 28.21 10.57 -7.57
CA SER A 205 29.54 10.72 -8.15
C SER A 205 29.75 9.75 -9.32
N GLU A 206 29.30 8.49 -9.19
CA GLU A 206 29.38 7.52 -10.28
C GLU A 206 28.47 7.89 -11.47
N VAL A 207 27.24 8.35 -11.19
CA VAL A 207 26.31 8.87 -12.20
C VAL A 207 26.93 10.03 -13.00
N GLN A 208 27.65 10.94 -12.31
CA GLN A 208 28.39 12.04 -12.93
C GLN A 208 29.59 11.55 -13.75
N LYS A 209 30.41 10.65 -13.18
CA LYS A 209 31.60 10.07 -13.83
C LYS A 209 31.24 9.39 -15.14
N ARG A 210 30.12 8.67 -15.17
CA ARG A 210 29.55 8.02 -16.36
C ARG A 210 28.77 8.95 -17.28
N ARG A 211 28.62 10.23 -16.91
CA ARG A 211 27.88 11.25 -17.67
C ARG A 211 26.43 10.86 -17.96
N LEU A 212 25.80 10.14 -17.04
CA LEU A 212 24.41 9.68 -17.19
C LEU A 212 23.40 10.81 -17.02
N ILE A 213 23.79 11.91 -16.37
CA ILE A 213 23.00 13.14 -16.26
C ILE A 213 23.79 14.32 -16.84
N LYS A 214 23.10 15.20 -17.56
CA LYS A 214 23.66 16.50 -17.95
C LYS A 214 23.36 17.49 -16.84
N ILE A 215 24.31 17.70 -15.94
CA ILE A 215 24.19 18.77 -14.96
C ILE A 215 24.26 20.08 -15.73
N GLY A 216 23.16 20.83 -15.73
CA GLY A 216 23.20 22.22 -16.17
C GLY A 216 24.19 22.95 -15.29
N LYS A 217 25.34 23.36 -15.83
CA LYS A 217 26.19 24.34 -15.13
C LYS A 217 25.28 25.51 -14.80
N LYS A 218 25.09 25.82 -13.51
CA LYS A 218 24.68 27.17 -13.14
C LYS A 218 25.68 28.09 -13.84
N LYS A 219 25.17 29.05 -14.61
CA LYS A 219 26.01 30.13 -15.14
C LYS A 219 26.57 30.88 -13.93
N ASP A 220 27.77 30.50 -13.51
CA ASP A 220 28.62 31.41 -12.78
C ASP A 220 28.96 32.51 -13.78
N HIS A 221 28.24 33.63 -13.64
CA HIS A 221 28.64 34.88 -14.24
C HIS A 221 29.88 35.36 -13.50
N GLN A 222 31.07 34.96 -13.96
CA GLN A 222 32.26 35.80 -13.96
C GLN A 222 33.41 35.14 -14.73
N GLU A 223 33.92 35.93 -15.68
CA GLU A 223 35.29 35.92 -16.22
C GLU A 223 35.74 34.73 -17.07
N GLU A 224 35.64 34.90 -18.40
CA GLU A 224 36.83 35.19 -19.21
C GLU A 224 36.41 35.59 -20.63
N SER A 225 36.30 36.90 -20.81
CA SER A 225 36.47 37.52 -22.12
C SER A 225 37.97 37.49 -22.43
N GLN A 226 38.36 36.82 -23.51
CA GLN A 226 39.23 37.32 -24.58
C GLN A 226 40.01 36.19 -25.27
N ASN A 227 40.19 36.37 -26.58
CA ASN A 227 41.07 35.65 -27.49
C ASN A 227 40.61 34.31 -28.04
N ILE A 228 39.58 34.34 -28.89
CA ILE A 228 39.65 33.57 -30.14
C ILE A 228 39.11 34.44 -31.29
N ALA A 229 39.97 35.33 -31.76
CA ALA A 229 39.93 35.79 -33.14
C ALA A 229 41.26 35.36 -33.79
N GLU A 230 41.10 34.56 -34.84
CA GLU A 230 42.03 34.31 -35.95
C GLU A 230 43.09 33.18 -35.87
N LYS A 231 43.10 32.42 -36.99
CA LYS A 231 43.99 31.34 -37.46
C LYS A 231 43.65 29.93 -36.95
N ALA A 232 43.28 28.95 -37.77
CA ALA A 232 43.35 28.82 -39.22
C ALA A 232 42.27 27.86 -39.73
N VAL A 233 41.52 28.34 -40.73
CA VAL A 233 40.68 27.54 -41.60
C VAL A 233 41.60 26.83 -42.61
N LYS A 234 41.45 25.50 -42.71
CA LYS A 234 41.60 24.63 -43.91
C LYS A 234 42.22 23.27 -43.53
N SER A 235 41.38 22.30 -43.14
CA SER A 235 41.56 20.84 -43.36
C SER A 235 40.67 19.94 -42.46
N GLN A 236 39.44 20.35 -42.11
CA GLN A 236 38.54 19.51 -41.29
C GLN A 236 37.07 19.52 -41.75
N ALA A 237 36.81 19.66 -43.04
CA ALA A 237 35.44 19.59 -43.56
C ALA A 237 35.02 18.15 -43.94
N GLU A 238 35.95 17.24 -44.26
CA GLU A 238 35.59 15.90 -44.77
C GLU A 238 35.65 14.78 -43.71
N ALA A 239 36.30 15.00 -42.55
CA ALA A 239 36.35 14.01 -41.46
C ALA A 239 35.23 14.17 -40.40
N VAL A 240 34.53 15.31 -40.39
CA VAL A 240 33.58 15.69 -39.32
C VAL A 240 32.12 15.36 -39.66
N ALA A 241 31.78 15.23 -40.94
CA ALA A 241 30.42 14.90 -41.37
C ALA A 241 30.08 13.42 -41.13
N GLY A 242 30.98 12.50 -41.48
CA GLY A 242 30.79 11.05 -41.28
C GLY A 242 30.86 10.57 -39.83
N THR A 243 31.40 11.38 -38.91
CA THR A 243 31.43 11.10 -37.46
C THR A 243 30.21 11.64 -36.72
N ARG A 244 29.65 12.79 -37.15
CA ARG A 244 28.42 13.35 -36.56
C ARG A 244 27.16 12.54 -36.89
N GLU A 245 26.98 12.14 -38.15
CA GLU A 245 25.82 11.30 -38.53
C GLU A 245 25.84 9.95 -37.80
N ASN A 246 27.02 9.36 -37.64
CA ASN A 246 27.17 8.07 -36.97
C ASN A 246 26.90 8.17 -35.45
N GLU A 247 27.23 9.31 -34.84
CA GLU A 247 26.96 9.57 -33.43
C GLU A 247 25.49 9.96 -33.16
N GLU A 248 24.83 10.65 -34.08
CA GLU A 248 23.37 10.85 -34.04
C GLU A 248 22.59 9.55 -34.25
N PHE A 249 23.04 8.70 -35.19
CA PHE A 249 22.46 7.39 -35.41
C PHE A 249 22.64 6.46 -34.20
N ARG A 250 23.81 6.49 -33.56
CA ARG A 250 24.04 5.78 -32.29
C ARG A 250 23.10 6.25 -31.18
N LYS A 251 22.94 7.57 -31.01
CA LYS A 251 22.00 8.15 -30.03
C LYS A 251 20.55 7.77 -30.34
N LEU A 252 20.17 7.71 -31.61
CA LEU A 252 18.83 7.29 -32.03
C LEU A 252 18.59 5.81 -31.71
N LYS A 253 19.58 4.95 -31.95
CA LYS A 253 19.54 3.52 -31.61
C LYS A 253 19.43 3.30 -30.11
N GLU A 254 20.24 3.99 -29.31
CA GLU A 254 20.17 3.97 -27.84
C GLU A 254 18.79 4.45 -27.35
N LYS A 255 18.20 5.47 -27.97
CA LYS A 255 16.82 5.91 -27.65
C LYS A 255 15.79 4.84 -27.97
N LEU A 256 15.90 4.17 -29.10
CA LEU A 256 15.00 3.09 -29.52
C LEU A 256 15.06 1.90 -28.56
N GLU A 257 16.26 1.45 -28.21
CA GLU A 257 16.47 0.38 -27.22
C GLU A 257 15.88 0.77 -25.85
N ASN A 258 16.02 2.03 -25.44
CA ASN A 258 15.40 2.55 -24.22
C ASN A 258 13.87 2.59 -24.31
N TYR A 259 13.29 2.92 -25.47
CA TYR A 259 11.83 2.89 -25.67
C TYR A 259 11.27 1.47 -25.63
N GLU A 260 11.94 0.51 -26.25
CA GLU A 260 11.55 -0.91 -26.18
C GLU A 260 11.55 -1.41 -24.73
N LEU A 261 12.58 -1.05 -23.96
CA LEU A 261 12.69 -1.43 -22.56
C LEU A 261 11.59 -0.76 -21.70
N MET A 262 11.28 0.52 -21.96
CA MET A 262 10.17 1.23 -21.31
C MET A 262 8.81 0.61 -21.66
N VAL A 263 8.59 0.24 -22.92
CA VAL A 263 7.36 -0.43 -23.35
C VAL A 263 7.21 -1.76 -22.63
N ASN A 264 8.27 -2.56 -22.55
CA ASN A 264 8.24 -3.85 -21.83
C ASN A 264 7.94 -3.64 -20.33
N MET A 265 8.59 -2.67 -19.68
CA MET A 265 8.31 -2.35 -18.27
C MET A 265 6.86 -1.87 -18.05
N LEU A 266 6.35 -1.02 -18.93
CA LEU A 266 4.96 -0.55 -18.86
C LEU A 266 3.97 -1.69 -19.11
N GLN A 267 4.31 -2.65 -19.97
CA GLN A 267 3.50 -3.85 -20.20
C GLN A 267 3.48 -4.76 -18.96
N GLU A 268 4.63 -4.99 -18.33
CA GLU A 268 4.71 -5.73 -17.06
C GLU A 268 3.86 -5.04 -15.97
N GLN A 269 3.95 -3.70 -15.85
CA GLN A 269 3.11 -2.94 -14.92
C GLN A 269 1.62 -3.02 -15.23
N ILE A 270 1.24 -2.98 -16.52
CA ILE A 270 -0.16 -3.13 -16.93
C ILE A 270 -0.68 -4.51 -16.53
N GLU A 271 0.13 -5.57 -16.68
CA GLU A 271 -0.25 -6.92 -16.30
C GLU A 271 -0.38 -7.06 -14.79
N GLU A 272 0.57 -6.53 -14.01
CA GLU A 272 0.46 -6.46 -12.54
C GLU A 272 -0.82 -5.74 -12.09
N LEU A 273 -1.13 -4.59 -12.71
CA LEU A 273 -2.34 -3.83 -12.39
C LEU A 273 -3.62 -4.58 -12.79
N ARG A 274 -3.60 -5.34 -13.88
CA ARG A 274 -4.74 -6.19 -14.30
C ARG A 274 -4.98 -7.32 -13.33
N GLU A 275 -3.93 -7.99 -12.87
CA GLU A 275 -4.02 -9.04 -11.86
C GLU A 275 -4.59 -8.48 -10.55
N ILE A 276 -4.05 -7.36 -10.07
CA ILE A 276 -4.55 -6.66 -8.86
C ILE A 276 -6.03 -6.31 -9.02
N ASN A 277 -6.44 -5.77 -10.16
CA ASN A 277 -7.83 -5.41 -10.40
C ASN A 277 -8.75 -6.64 -10.43
N SER A 278 -8.30 -7.75 -11.03
CA SER A 278 -9.03 -9.02 -11.04
C SER A 278 -9.22 -9.58 -9.63
N GLU A 279 -8.19 -9.55 -8.79
CA GLU A 279 -8.27 -9.98 -7.39
C GLU A 279 -9.24 -9.08 -6.59
N LEU A 280 -9.15 -7.75 -6.74
CA LEU A 280 -10.06 -6.80 -6.08
C LEU A 280 -11.52 -6.97 -6.53
N GLN A 281 -11.76 -7.31 -7.80
CA GLN A 281 -13.10 -7.59 -8.29
C GLN A 281 -13.69 -8.85 -7.63
N LYS A 282 -12.89 -9.92 -7.50
CA LYS A 282 -13.31 -11.13 -6.78
C LYS A 282 -13.58 -10.87 -5.31
N GLU A 283 -12.72 -10.11 -4.64
CA GLU A 283 -12.92 -9.73 -3.23
C GLU A 283 -14.20 -8.91 -3.05
N ARG A 284 -14.43 -7.93 -3.94
CA ARG A 284 -15.67 -7.15 -3.96
C ARG A 284 -16.91 -8.04 -4.13
N GLU A 285 -16.87 -9.00 -5.05
CA GLU A 285 -17.98 -9.94 -5.26
C GLU A 285 -18.23 -10.81 -4.03
N MET A 286 -17.19 -11.35 -3.40
CA MET A 286 -17.32 -12.10 -2.15
C MET A 286 -17.94 -11.26 -1.03
N LEU A 287 -17.45 -10.03 -0.81
CA LEU A 287 -18.00 -9.13 0.20
C LEU A 287 -19.47 -8.76 -0.07
N LEU A 288 -19.85 -8.61 -1.35
CA LEU A 288 -21.25 -8.40 -1.74
C LEU A 288 -22.12 -9.61 -1.41
N GLN A 289 -21.64 -10.83 -1.67
CA GLN A 289 -22.33 -12.07 -1.32
C GLN A 289 -22.45 -12.23 0.20
N GLU A 290 -21.39 -11.98 0.96
CA GLU A 290 -21.41 -12.01 2.43
C GLU A 290 -22.41 -11.00 2.99
N ARG A 291 -22.45 -9.78 2.43
CA ARG A 291 -23.42 -8.76 2.81
C ARG A 291 -24.86 -9.19 2.52
N GLN A 292 -25.11 -9.89 1.41
CA GLN A 292 -26.42 -10.43 1.08
C GLN A 292 -26.87 -11.52 2.07
N GLN A 293 -25.93 -12.34 2.54
CA GLN A 293 -26.19 -13.42 3.51
C GLN A 293 -26.24 -12.93 4.97
N LEU A 294 -25.74 -11.72 5.26
CA LEU A 294 -25.64 -11.20 6.62
C LEU A 294 -26.98 -11.19 7.38
N PRO A 295 -28.12 -10.77 6.77
CA PRO A 295 -29.42 -10.79 7.47
C PRO A 295 -29.82 -12.21 7.88
N GLU A 296 -29.66 -13.19 6.99
CA GLU A 296 -29.99 -14.59 7.27
C GLU A 296 -29.09 -15.16 8.36
N LYS A 297 -27.77 -14.93 8.29
CA LYS A 297 -26.82 -15.37 9.34
C LYS A 297 -27.15 -14.76 10.70
N ILE A 298 -27.54 -13.48 10.74
CA ILE A 298 -27.94 -12.79 11.98
C ILE A 298 -29.23 -13.42 12.53
N LEU A 299 -30.21 -13.72 11.68
CA LEU A 299 -31.47 -14.36 12.09
C LEU A 299 -31.26 -15.77 12.61
N ILE A 300 -30.46 -16.59 11.92
CA ILE A 300 -30.11 -17.95 12.37
C ILE A 300 -29.39 -17.89 13.71
N LYS A 301 -28.42 -16.97 13.85
CA LYS A 301 -27.72 -16.79 15.12
C LYS A 301 -28.68 -16.38 16.24
N LEU A 302 -29.59 -15.44 15.97
CA LEU A 302 -30.58 -14.99 16.95
C LEU A 302 -31.50 -16.13 17.37
N PHE A 303 -31.95 -16.95 16.41
CA PHE A 303 -32.74 -18.15 16.69
C PHE A 303 -31.98 -19.12 17.61
N ASN A 304 -30.72 -19.41 17.29
CA ASN A 304 -29.87 -20.30 18.08
C ASN A 304 -29.59 -19.74 19.48
N ASP A 305 -29.34 -18.43 19.60
CA ASP A 305 -29.11 -17.79 20.89
C ASP A 305 -30.39 -17.79 21.74
N LEU A 306 -31.57 -17.54 21.14
CA LEU A 306 -32.85 -17.66 21.84
C LEU A 306 -33.14 -19.10 22.28
N ASN A 307 -32.74 -20.11 21.48
CA ASN A 307 -32.96 -21.51 21.82
C ASN A 307 -31.77 -22.19 22.49
N SER A 308 -30.79 -21.42 22.98
CA SER A 308 -29.62 -21.98 23.63
C SER A 308 -29.95 -22.42 25.06
N PRO A 309 -29.29 -23.48 25.57
CA PRO A 309 -29.46 -23.89 26.97
C PRO A 309 -29.12 -22.80 27.98
N GLN A 310 -28.22 -21.86 27.63
CA GLN A 310 -27.84 -20.73 28.48
C GLN A 310 -29.03 -19.80 28.80
N PHE A 311 -29.96 -19.67 27.85
CA PHE A 311 -31.17 -18.86 28.01
C PHE A 311 -32.40 -19.72 28.30
N GLY A 312 -32.20 -21.02 28.54
CA GLY A 312 -33.25 -21.95 28.94
C GLY A 312 -34.14 -22.43 27.78
N ASN A 313 -33.62 -22.51 26.55
CA ASN A 313 -34.35 -22.96 25.36
C ASN A 313 -35.67 -22.18 25.14
N LEU A 314 -35.57 -20.85 25.00
CA LEU A 314 -36.73 -19.96 25.10
C LEU A 314 -37.79 -20.24 24.03
N LEU A 315 -37.36 -20.47 22.79
CA LEU A 315 -38.30 -20.66 21.69
C LEU A 315 -39.09 -21.95 21.86
N ASP A 316 -38.41 -23.02 22.28
CA ASP A 316 -39.05 -24.30 22.58
C ASP A 316 -40.05 -24.15 23.75
N LYS A 317 -39.66 -23.50 24.84
CA LYS A 317 -40.55 -23.22 25.98
C LYS A 317 -41.77 -22.39 25.56
N ILE A 318 -41.55 -21.28 24.83
CA ILE A 318 -42.64 -20.43 24.31
C ILE A 318 -43.58 -21.25 23.45
N TYR A 319 -43.07 -22.13 22.58
CA TYR A 319 -43.89 -22.99 21.74
C TYR A 319 -44.73 -23.97 22.56
N VAL A 320 -44.13 -24.67 23.52
CA VAL A 320 -44.82 -25.61 24.42
C VAL A 320 -45.99 -24.92 25.12
N TYR A 321 -45.74 -23.75 25.69
CA TYR A 321 -46.73 -22.99 26.42
C TYR A 321 -47.81 -22.35 25.53
N ALA A 322 -47.43 -21.84 24.36
CA ALA A 322 -48.40 -21.24 23.42
C ALA A 322 -49.36 -22.27 22.82
N ASN A 323 -49.01 -23.56 22.84
CA ASN A 323 -49.85 -24.66 22.39
C ASN A 323 -50.56 -25.39 23.55
N ASP A 324 -50.57 -24.79 24.75
CA ASP A 324 -51.19 -25.35 25.96
C ASP A 324 -50.70 -26.77 26.31
N LEU A 325 -49.46 -27.13 25.91
CA LEU A 325 -48.88 -28.44 26.20
C LEU A 325 -48.42 -28.56 27.66
N GLU A 326 -48.08 -27.43 28.29
CA GLU A 326 -47.76 -27.32 29.71
C GLU A 326 -48.38 -26.04 30.30
N PRO A 327 -48.83 -26.05 31.57
CA PRO A 327 -49.36 -24.86 32.22
C PRO A 327 -48.26 -23.85 32.56
N VAL A 328 -48.52 -22.56 32.37
CA VAL A 328 -47.61 -21.47 32.71
C VAL A 328 -48.06 -20.76 33.98
N ASP A 329 -47.18 -20.67 34.97
CA ASP A 329 -47.35 -19.77 36.10
C ASP A 329 -46.68 -18.40 35.86
N SER A 330 -46.97 -17.43 36.73
CA SER A 330 -46.45 -16.07 36.62
C SER A 330 -44.93 -15.97 36.75
N SER A 331 -44.31 -16.89 37.50
CA SER A 331 -42.85 -16.91 37.70
C SER A 331 -42.11 -17.39 36.45
N THR A 332 -42.67 -18.42 35.81
CA THR A 332 -42.20 -19.00 34.55
C THR A 332 -42.35 -17.99 33.42
N ALA A 333 -43.49 -17.29 33.35
CA ALA A 333 -43.68 -16.21 32.40
C ALA A 333 -42.65 -15.09 32.59
N GLN A 334 -42.38 -14.70 33.84
CA GLN A 334 -41.38 -13.68 34.14
C GLN A 334 -39.97 -14.09 33.72
N GLU A 335 -39.56 -15.34 33.97
CA GLU A 335 -38.27 -15.89 33.53
C GLU A 335 -38.13 -15.83 32.00
N ILE A 336 -39.15 -16.27 31.26
CA ILE A 336 -39.15 -16.22 29.78
C ILE A 336 -38.91 -14.78 29.30
N PHE A 337 -39.67 -13.80 29.83
CA PHE A 337 -39.50 -12.41 29.44
C PHE A 337 -38.12 -11.87 29.82
N THR A 338 -37.59 -12.18 31.00
CA THR A 338 -36.24 -11.76 31.42
C THR A 338 -35.17 -12.32 30.48
N ASN A 339 -35.29 -13.58 30.06
CA ASN A 339 -34.32 -14.21 29.17
C ASN A 339 -34.43 -13.66 27.73
N ILE A 340 -35.63 -13.38 27.22
CA ILE A 340 -35.81 -12.69 25.92
C ILE A 340 -35.09 -11.33 25.93
N ILE A 341 -35.28 -10.53 26.98
CA ILE A 341 -34.60 -9.23 27.12
C ILE A 341 -33.08 -9.39 27.19
N SER A 342 -32.60 -10.44 27.86
CA SER A 342 -31.17 -10.74 27.96
C SER A 342 -30.56 -11.06 26.61
N VAL A 343 -31.24 -11.87 25.78
CA VAL A 343 -30.78 -12.17 24.41
C VAL A 343 -30.81 -10.92 23.53
N LEU A 344 -31.87 -10.12 23.58
CA LEU A 344 -31.94 -8.85 22.85
C LEU A 344 -30.77 -7.91 23.21
N SER A 345 -30.37 -7.90 24.48
CA SER A 345 -29.23 -7.10 24.95
C SER A 345 -27.88 -7.54 24.35
N LEU A 346 -27.69 -8.84 24.06
CA LEU A 346 -26.49 -9.32 23.33
C LEU A 346 -26.38 -8.72 21.92
N TYR A 347 -27.52 -8.38 21.32
CA TYR A 347 -27.61 -7.73 20.02
C TYR A 347 -27.68 -6.20 20.13
N ASN A 348 -27.31 -5.64 21.29
CA ASN A 348 -27.35 -4.22 21.62
C ASN A 348 -28.75 -3.59 21.48
N ILE A 349 -29.80 -4.39 21.64
CA ILE A 349 -31.19 -3.93 21.70
C ILE A 349 -31.57 -3.76 23.17
N VAL A 350 -31.75 -2.53 23.62
CA VAL A 350 -31.95 -2.19 25.04
C VAL A 350 -33.21 -1.35 25.23
N GLY A 351 -34.02 -1.72 26.21
CA GLY A 351 -35.18 -0.96 26.68
C GLY A 351 -34.82 -0.03 27.84
N HIS A 352 -35.31 1.21 27.79
CA HIS A 352 -35.06 2.26 28.79
C HIS A 352 -36.37 2.76 29.38
N LEU A 353 -36.60 2.43 30.66
CA LEU A 353 -37.69 2.95 31.48
C LEU A 353 -37.33 2.77 32.96
N SER A 354 -37.25 3.86 33.72
CA SER A 354 -37.02 3.75 35.17
C SER A 354 -38.31 3.36 35.91
N LYS A 355 -38.17 2.82 37.13
CA LYS A 355 -39.33 2.53 38.00
C LYS A 355 -40.08 3.81 38.38
N GLU A 356 -39.40 4.94 38.56
CA GLU A 356 -40.06 6.21 38.86
C GLU A 356 -40.81 6.78 37.64
N GLU A 357 -40.32 6.48 36.43
CA GLU A 357 -40.96 6.91 35.19
C GLU A 357 -42.20 6.09 34.84
N TYR A 358 -42.25 4.80 35.21
CA TYR A 358 -43.40 3.96 34.87
C TYR A 358 -44.69 4.47 35.52
N LYS A 359 -45.73 4.68 34.71
CA LYS A 359 -47.02 5.25 35.11
C LYS A 359 -46.97 6.69 35.66
N SER A 360 -45.83 7.37 35.56
CA SER A 360 -45.75 8.80 35.91
C SER A 360 -46.58 9.64 34.94
N THR A 361 -47.11 10.76 35.44
CA THR A 361 -47.84 11.72 34.60
C THR A 361 -46.87 12.81 34.14
N ILE A 362 -46.85 13.06 32.85
CA ILE A 362 -46.03 14.08 32.20
C ILE A 362 -46.91 15.02 31.38
N SER A 363 -46.43 16.23 31.17
CA SER A 363 -47.01 17.18 30.23
C SER A 363 -46.26 17.09 28.91
N ILE A 364 -46.97 16.77 27.82
CA ILE A 364 -46.40 16.64 26.47
C ILE A 364 -46.99 17.71 25.55
N LYS A 365 -46.16 18.27 24.68
CA LYS A 365 -46.64 19.20 23.66
C LYS A 365 -47.15 18.45 22.43
N LYS A 366 -48.04 19.09 21.68
CA LYS A 366 -48.59 18.54 20.43
C LYS A 366 -47.50 18.16 19.44
N GLU A 367 -46.41 18.93 19.34
CA GLU A 367 -45.32 18.65 18.38
C GLU A 367 -44.45 17.44 18.76
N GLU A 368 -44.51 17.01 20.03
CA GLU A 368 -43.73 15.89 20.57
C GLU A 368 -44.42 14.53 20.30
N ILE A 369 -45.71 14.55 19.96
CA ILE A 369 -46.50 13.37 19.62
C ILE A 369 -46.07 12.87 18.24
N GLY A 370 -45.64 11.61 18.16
CA GLY A 370 -45.10 10.97 16.96
C GLY A 370 -43.61 11.21 16.74
N SER A 371 -43.04 12.31 17.24
CA SER A 371 -41.62 12.65 17.09
C SER A 371 -40.76 12.18 18.28
N ILE A 372 -41.24 12.39 19.51
CA ILE A 372 -40.54 12.07 20.78
C ILE A 372 -41.31 11.01 21.58
N TYR A 373 -42.63 10.95 21.43
CA TYR A 373 -43.50 9.97 22.09
C TYR A 373 -44.39 9.24 21.09
N ARG A 374 -44.63 7.95 21.32
CA ARG A 374 -45.72 7.20 20.67
C ARG A 374 -46.94 7.29 21.57
N CYS A 375 -48.14 7.47 21.00
CA CYS A 375 -49.35 7.67 21.78
C CYS A 375 -50.45 6.68 21.38
N ASP A 376 -51.39 6.44 22.30
CA ASP A 376 -52.57 5.59 22.08
C ASP A 376 -53.65 6.24 21.20
N ARG A 377 -53.66 7.57 21.13
CA ARG A 377 -54.59 8.36 20.34
C ARG A 377 -53.91 9.57 19.70
N PRO A 378 -54.42 10.07 18.57
CA PRO A 378 -53.88 11.27 17.93
C PRO A 378 -54.12 12.53 18.78
N ALA A 379 -53.30 13.55 18.56
CA ALA A 379 -53.53 14.86 19.14
C ALA A 379 -54.82 15.49 18.55
N GLN A 380 -55.65 16.06 19.41
CA GLN A 380 -56.80 16.86 18.98
C GLN A 380 -56.34 18.22 18.42
N SER A 381 -57.11 18.83 17.51
CA SER A 381 -56.69 20.04 16.81
C SER A 381 -56.44 21.22 17.76
N ASP A 382 -57.24 21.35 18.81
CA ASP A 382 -57.38 22.59 19.57
C ASP A 382 -56.54 22.65 20.85
N LYS A 383 -56.02 21.51 21.33
CA LYS A 383 -55.14 21.44 22.52
C LYS A 383 -53.66 21.44 22.09
N GLN A 384 -52.87 22.36 22.67
CA GLN A 384 -51.42 22.47 22.44
C GLN A 384 -50.59 21.60 23.40
N VAL A 385 -51.14 21.30 24.57
CA VAL A 385 -50.48 20.55 25.64
C VAL A 385 -51.44 19.49 26.17
N TYR A 386 -50.89 18.31 26.45
CA TYR A 386 -51.64 17.15 26.93
C TYR A 386 -50.98 16.59 28.18
N GLU A 387 -51.79 16.19 29.15
CA GLU A 387 -51.30 15.28 30.18
C GLU A 387 -51.26 13.86 29.61
N ALA A 388 -50.15 13.16 29.82
CA ALA A 388 -49.96 11.79 29.39
C ALA A 388 -49.30 10.95 30.47
N GLN A 389 -49.55 9.65 30.44
CA GLN A 389 -48.97 8.67 31.35
C GLN A 389 -47.98 7.77 30.61
N ILE A 390 -46.74 7.64 31.09
CA ILE A 390 -45.73 6.75 30.47
C ILE A 390 -46.08 5.29 30.75
N LEU A 391 -46.16 4.46 29.71
CA LEU A 391 -46.53 3.04 29.81
C LEU A 391 -45.44 2.08 29.35
N TYR A 392 -44.76 2.36 28.23
CA TYR A 392 -43.78 1.44 27.65
C TYR A 392 -42.43 2.12 27.39
N PRO A 393 -41.31 1.34 27.48
CA PRO A 393 -39.96 1.88 27.35
C PRO A 393 -39.66 2.47 25.98
N LYS A 394 -38.59 3.28 25.96
CA LYS A 394 -37.84 3.58 24.74
C LYS A 394 -36.95 2.38 24.39
N TRP A 395 -36.83 2.05 23.12
CA TRP A 395 -35.92 1.01 22.63
C TRP A 395 -34.80 1.61 21.78
N THR A 396 -33.58 1.12 22.00
CA THR A 396 -32.38 1.54 21.26
C THR A 396 -31.66 0.33 20.65
N TYR A 397 -31.12 0.49 19.44
CA TYR A 397 -30.18 -0.43 18.80
C TYR A 397 -28.88 0.31 18.53
N ASN A 398 -27.75 -0.16 19.09
CA ASN A 398 -26.45 0.53 18.98
C ASN A 398 -26.57 2.05 19.25
N GLN A 399 -27.22 2.41 20.37
CA GLN A 399 -27.49 3.80 20.79
C GLN A 399 -28.49 4.59 19.92
N LYS A 400 -28.86 4.10 18.73
CA LYS A 400 -29.90 4.72 17.89
C LYS A 400 -31.30 4.36 18.42
N THR A 401 -32.16 5.35 18.59
CA THR A 401 -33.56 5.12 18.96
C THR A 401 -34.29 4.39 17.83
N VAL A 402 -34.87 3.22 18.15
CA VAL A 402 -35.70 2.44 17.22
C VAL A 402 -37.19 2.62 17.55
N ALA A 403 -37.52 2.80 18.84
CA ALA A 403 -38.87 3.11 19.27
C ALA A 403 -38.86 4.08 20.45
N ASN A 404 -39.62 5.17 20.33
CA ASN A 404 -39.82 6.13 21.41
C ASN A 404 -40.69 5.57 22.54
N LYS A 405 -40.65 6.21 23.72
CA LYS A 405 -41.55 5.86 24.84
C LYS A 405 -43.00 5.90 24.39
N PHE A 406 -43.79 4.95 24.87
CA PHE A 406 -45.23 4.96 24.64
C PHE A 406 -45.94 5.60 25.81
N VAL A 407 -46.83 6.55 25.52
CA VAL A 407 -47.60 7.28 26.51
C VAL A 407 -49.10 7.16 26.22
N ARG A 408 -49.91 7.14 27.26
CA ARG A 408 -51.37 7.23 27.17
C ARG A 408 -51.81 8.64 27.45
N ILE A 409 -52.49 9.28 26.51
CA ILE A 409 -52.99 10.64 26.71
C ILE A 409 -54.22 10.58 27.65
N LYS A 410 -54.20 11.36 28.74
CA LYS A 410 -55.35 11.47 29.65
C LYS A 410 -56.44 12.32 29.03
N SER A 411 -57.69 11.85 29.10
CA SER A 411 -58.92 12.48 28.57
C SER A 411 -59.09 13.93 29.03
#